data_AF-I2DVT5-F1
#
_entry.id   AF-I2DVT5-F1
#
_cell.length_a   1.000
_cell.length_b   1.000
_cell.length_c   1.000
_cell.angle_alpha   90.00
_cell.angle_beta   90.00
_cell.angle_gamma   90.00
#
_symmetry.space_group_name_H-M   'P 1'
#
loop_
_entity.id
_entity.type
_entity.pdbx_description
1 polymer ?
#
loop_
_entity_poly.entity_id
_entity_poly.type
_entity_poly.pdbx_seq_one_letter_code
_entity_poly.pdbx_strand_id
1 'polypeptide(L)'
;MPFAPKPLAAALALVAGTAVAQVPAGYPGSYQGVVDAAKKEGKLIVYSTTDTGLVRPLIKDFESLYGVKVEYNDMNSTELYNRYISENAASSTSADVLWSSAMDLQVKLVNDGLMASYDSPESQHVPQWAQYQKQAYGTTFEPLAIVYNKRLIPENEVPKTRADLIRLLTTQADKFKGKVTTYDIEKSGVGFNYLTQDAHVNEKVTWELVKAIGATGPKLQSSTGAMMERISSGENLIGYNIIGSYAYAKAKKDKSIGYVFPKDYTQVVSRLATISKKAKNPNAAKLWVDYLLSKRGQTLIANQANLYAIRTDVAGETSAASLTKELGDSLKPIQIGTGLLVYLDQSKRLAFLKQWQQAIKR
;
A
#
# COMPACT_ATOMS: atom_id res chain seq x y z
N MET A 1 -22.92 64.77 30.57
CA MET A 1 -22.18 63.49 30.51
C MET A 1 -23.19 62.36 30.60
N PRO A 2 -23.56 61.69 29.48
CA PRO A 2 -24.45 60.53 29.52
C PRO A 2 -23.66 59.22 29.49
N PHE A 3 -24.11 58.27 30.30
CA PHE A 3 -23.61 56.91 30.45
C PHE A 3 -23.78 56.11 29.14
N ALA A 4 -22.69 55.55 28.63
CA ALA A 4 -22.73 54.58 27.52
C ALA A 4 -23.05 53.17 28.06
N PRO A 5 -23.93 52.39 27.40
CA PRO A 5 -24.25 51.03 27.82
C PRO A 5 -23.17 50.04 27.37
N LYS A 6 -22.86 49.06 28.23
CA LYS A 6 -21.93 47.95 27.93
C LYS A 6 -22.58 46.96 26.94
N PRO A 7 -21.84 46.43 25.95
CA PRO A 7 -22.38 45.43 25.04
C PRO A 7 -22.52 44.07 25.73
N LEU A 8 -23.69 43.46 25.56
CA LEU A 8 -24.00 42.09 25.97
C LEU A 8 -23.27 41.12 25.03
N ALA A 9 -22.32 40.33 25.55
CA ALA A 9 -21.67 39.28 24.78
C ALA A 9 -22.63 38.09 24.62
N ALA A 10 -23.11 37.86 23.39
CA ALA A 10 -23.87 36.67 23.04
C ALA A 10 -22.92 35.46 22.98
N ALA A 11 -23.06 34.52 23.91
CA ALA A 11 -22.37 33.24 23.88
C ALA A 11 -23.00 32.36 22.78
N LEU A 12 -22.31 32.21 21.65
CA LEU A 12 -22.62 31.16 20.67
C LEU A 12 -22.20 29.81 21.26
N ALA A 13 -23.19 29.03 21.70
CA ALA A 13 -22.99 27.62 21.99
C ALA A 13 -22.73 26.87 20.67
N LEU A 14 -21.48 26.46 20.43
CA LEU A 14 -21.17 25.47 19.39
C LEU A 14 -21.78 24.13 19.82
N VAL A 15 -22.91 23.76 19.21
CA VAL A 15 -23.40 22.38 19.26
C VAL A 15 -22.44 21.55 18.41
N ALA A 16 -21.55 20.80 19.06
CA ALA A 16 -20.76 19.76 18.40
C ALA A 16 -21.70 18.65 17.95
N GLY A 17 -22.25 18.77 16.73
CA GLY A 17 -23.08 17.74 16.12
C GLY A 17 -22.27 16.47 15.96
N THR A 18 -22.72 15.38 16.57
CA THR A 18 -22.22 14.04 16.28
C THR A 18 -22.50 13.75 14.80
N ALA A 19 -21.44 13.63 13.99
CA ALA A 19 -21.58 13.29 12.58
C ALA A 19 -22.07 11.84 12.46
N VAL A 20 -23.38 11.66 12.36
CA VAL A 20 -23.97 10.35 12.08
C VAL A 20 -23.72 10.04 10.60
N ALA A 21 -23.23 8.83 10.30
CA ALA A 21 -23.13 8.34 8.93
C ALA A 21 -24.52 8.36 8.26
N GLN A 22 -24.77 9.36 7.42
CA GLN A 22 -25.85 9.31 6.45
C GLN A 22 -25.40 8.44 5.27
N VAL A 23 -26.27 7.54 4.82
CA VAL A 23 -26.02 6.74 3.62
C VAL A 23 -25.78 7.68 2.43
N PRO A 24 -24.63 7.60 1.73
CA PRO A 24 -24.36 8.49 0.60
C PRO A 24 -25.42 8.37 -0.50
N ALA A 25 -25.68 9.48 -1.20
CA ALA A 25 -26.59 9.48 -2.33
C ALA A 25 -26.10 8.50 -3.42
N GLY A 26 -27.02 7.70 -3.98
CA GLY A 26 -26.72 6.69 -5.00
C GLY A 26 -26.44 5.28 -4.45
N TYR A 27 -26.36 5.12 -3.13
CA TYR A 27 -26.25 3.78 -2.52
C TYR A 27 -27.60 3.03 -2.55
N PRO A 28 -27.59 1.69 -2.48
CA PRO A 28 -28.82 0.91 -2.38
C PRO A 28 -29.66 1.33 -1.17
N GLY A 29 -30.99 1.39 -1.32
CA GLY A 29 -31.90 1.76 -0.22
C GLY A 29 -31.82 0.82 0.99
N SER A 30 -31.33 -0.40 0.81
CA SER A 30 -31.08 -1.38 1.88
C SER A 30 -29.77 -1.15 2.64
N TYR A 31 -28.92 -0.20 2.22
CA TYR A 31 -27.59 -0.01 2.79
C TYR A 31 -27.60 0.41 4.26
N GLN A 32 -28.64 1.11 4.71
CA GLN A 32 -28.81 1.43 6.12
C GLN A 32 -28.82 0.16 6.99
N GLY A 33 -29.37 -0.95 6.49
CA GLY A 33 -29.32 -2.24 7.18
C GLY A 33 -27.91 -2.78 7.39
N VAL A 34 -26.99 -2.53 6.45
CA VAL A 34 -25.56 -2.87 6.60
C VAL A 34 -24.94 -2.01 7.71
N VAL A 35 -25.24 -0.71 7.73
CA VAL A 35 -24.75 0.22 8.76
C VAL A 35 -25.23 -0.19 10.16
N ASP A 36 -26.52 -0.48 10.29
CA ASP A 36 -27.12 -0.85 11.58
C ASP A 36 -26.61 -2.22 12.07
N ALA A 37 -26.42 -3.18 11.16
CA ALA A 37 -25.85 -4.48 11.51
C ALA A 37 -24.37 -4.36 11.93
N ALA A 38 -23.57 -3.55 11.23
CA ALA A 38 -22.18 -3.30 11.60
C ALA A 38 -22.06 -2.64 12.99
N LYS A 39 -22.95 -1.69 13.31
CA LYS A 39 -23.04 -1.09 14.66
C LYS A 39 -23.35 -2.12 15.74
N LYS A 40 -24.23 -3.09 15.45
CA LYS A 40 -24.54 -4.20 16.36
C LYS A 40 -23.36 -5.17 16.53
N GLU A 41 -22.61 -5.43 15.46
CA GLU A 41 -21.36 -6.21 15.51
C GLU A 41 -20.31 -5.49 16.38
N GLY A 42 -20.22 -4.15 16.27
CA GLY A 42 -19.47 -3.27 17.18
C GLY A 42 -17.94 -3.36 17.07
N LYS A 43 -17.41 -4.33 16.33
CA LYS A 43 -15.98 -4.58 16.15
C LYS A 43 -15.66 -4.95 14.70
N LEU A 44 -14.43 -4.66 14.29
CA LEU A 44 -13.81 -5.10 13.04
C LEU A 44 -12.37 -5.56 13.33
N ILE A 45 -11.98 -6.75 12.87
CA ILE A 45 -10.59 -7.21 12.91
C ILE A 45 -9.97 -7.07 11.52
N VAL A 46 -8.92 -6.25 11.40
CA VAL A 46 -8.18 -6.03 10.16
C VAL A 46 -6.77 -6.58 10.31
N TYR A 47 -6.37 -7.49 9.42
CA TYR A 47 -4.96 -7.83 9.24
C TYR A 47 -4.42 -7.02 8.06
N SER A 48 -3.31 -6.31 8.25
CA SER A 48 -2.75 -5.45 7.21
C SER A 48 -1.22 -5.44 7.17
N THR A 49 -0.70 -5.06 6.02
CA THR A 49 0.73 -4.74 5.79
C THR A 49 0.99 -3.23 5.70
N THR A 50 -0.01 -2.41 6.03
CA THR A 50 0.10 -0.95 6.00
C THR A 50 0.39 -0.43 7.40
N ASP A 51 1.46 0.34 7.54
CA ASP A 51 1.94 0.83 8.83
C ASP A 51 0.82 1.55 9.60
N THR A 52 0.54 1.07 10.81
CA THR A 52 -0.52 1.61 11.68
C THR A 52 -0.35 3.12 11.91
N GLY A 53 0.89 3.60 11.94
CA GLY A 53 1.21 5.02 12.09
C GLY A 53 0.68 5.90 10.96
N LEU A 54 0.65 5.39 9.72
CA LEU A 54 0.15 6.12 8.54
C LEU A 54 -1.38 6.12 8.49
N VAL A 55 -2.02 5.00 8.83
CA VAL A 55 -3.47 4.81 8.65
C VAL A 55 -4.31 5.12 9.89
N ARG A 56 -3.69 5.52 10.99
CA ARG A 56 -4.39 5.94 12.22
C ARG A 56 -5.49 7.00 11.96
N PRO A 57 -5.32 8.01 11.08
CA PRO A 57 -6.40 8.94 10.76
C PRO A 57 -7.62 8.24 10.12
N LEU A 58 -7.41 7.28 9.22
CA LEU A 58 -8.49 6.50 8.60
C LEU A 58 -9.26 5.68 9.62
N ILE A 59 -8.53 5.00 10.51
CA ILE A 59 -9.13 4.19 11.59
C ILE A 59 -10.00 5.08 12.48
N LYS A 60 -9.46 6.18 13.00
CA LYS A 60 -10.21 7.10 13.88
C LYS A 60 -11.46 7.66 13.22
N ASP A 61 -11.35 8.04 11.95
CA ASP A 61 -12.48 8.57 11.19
C ASP A 61 -13.57 7.51 11.00
N PHE A 62 -13.21 6.28 10.63
CA PHE A 62 -14.14 5.17 10.52
C PHE A 62 -14.84 4.84 11.84
N GLU A 63 -14.08 4.74 12.93
CA GLU A 63 -14.64 4.47 14.27
C GLU A 63 -15.62 5.58 14.68
N SER A 64 -15.26 6.84 14.42
CA SER A 64 -16.13 7.98 14.73
C SER A 64 -17.40 7.99 13.88
N LEU A 65 -17.30 7.61 12.61
CA LEU A 65 -18.40 7.65 11.65
C LEU A 65 -19.42 6.54 11.92
N TYR A 66 -18.95 5.34 12.25
CA TYR A 66 -19.80 4.15 12.35
C TYR A 66 -19.95 3.60 13.76
N GLY A 67 -19.18 4.06 14.75
CA GLY A 67 -19.22 3.50 16.11
C GLY A 67 -18.68 2.08 16.22
N VAL A 68 -17.95 1.60 15.22
CA VAL A 68 -17.36 0.26 15.15
C VAL A 68 -15.89 0.34 15.55
N LYS A 69 -15.45 -0.48 16.49
CA LYS A 69 -14.05 -0.50 16.93
C LYS A 69 -13.16 -1.32 16.02
N VAL A 70 -12.03 -0.77 15.59
CA VAL A 70 -11.11 -1.43 14.68
C VAL A 70 -9.92 -2.00 15.45
N GLU A 71 -9.83 -3.32 15.48
CA GLU A 71 -8.63 -4.04 15.90
C GLU A 71 -7.71 -4.21 14.69
N TYR A 72 -6.71 -3.34 14.60
CA TYR A 72 -5.80 -3.29 13.48
C TYR A 72 -4.48 -4.01 13.80
N ASN A 73 -4.21 -5.10 13.10
CA ASN A 73 -3.00 -5.91 13.25
C ASN A 73 -2.08 -5.67 12.04
N ASP A 74 -0.99 -4.96 12.29
CA ASP A 74 0.03 -4.59 11.31
C ASP A 74 1.20 -5.59 11.35
N MET A 75 1.45 -6.27 10.23
CA MET A 75 2.45 -7.33 10.13
C MET A 75 3.01 -7.49 8.71
N ASN A 76 4.07 -8.29 8.57
CA ASN A 76 4.65 -8.57 7.25
C ASN A 76 3.67 -9.34 6.35
N SER A 77 3.74 -9.15 5.03
CA SER A 77 2.85 -9.84 4.07
C SER A 77 2.89 -11.37 4.14
N THR A 78 4.07 -11.96 4.38
CA THR A 78 4.23 -13.41 4.50
C THR A 78 3.59 -13.91 5.79
N GLU A 79 3.80 -13.18 6.89
CA GLU A 79 3.19 -13.46 8.20
C GLU A 79 1.67 -13.35 8.13
N LEU A 80 1.13 -12.26 7.54
CA LEU A 80 -0.29 -12.04 7.34
C LEU A 80 -0.95 -13.21 6.63
N TYR A 81 -0.38 -13.62 5.49
CA TYR A 81 -0.91 -14.72 4.70
C TYR A 81 -0.87 -16.03 5.49
N ASN A 82 0.28 -16.38 6.08
CA ASN A 82 0.46 -17.63 6.83
C ASN A 82 -0.44 -17.70 8.08
N ARG A 83 -0.53 -16.61 8.83
CA ARG A 83 -1.41 -16.50 10.00
C ARG A 83 -2.86 -16.71 9.60
N TYR A 84 -3.34 -16.00 8.57
CA TYR A 84 -4.72 -16.13 8.11
C TYR A 84 -5.07 -17.55 7.66
N ILE A 85 -4.25 -18.17 6.80
CA ILE A 85 -4.56 -19.54 6.33
C ILE A 85 -4.54 -20.55 7.48
N SER A 86 -3.67 -20.36 8.47
CA SER A 86 -3.56 -21.26 9.64
C SER A 86 -4.78 -21.13 10.55
N GLU A 87 -5.17 -19.90 10.89
CA GLU A 87 -6.37 -19.61 11.68
C GLU A 87 -7.65 -20.07 10.96
N ASN A 88 -7.73 -19.83 9.64
CA ASN A 88 -8.87 -20.26 8.83
C ASN A 88 -9.00 -21.80 8.77
N ALA A 89 -7.88 -22.52 8.66
CA ALA A 89 -7.85 -23.98 8.69
C ALA A 89 -8.24 -24.54 10.07
N ALA A 90 -7.75 -23.92 11.15
CA ALA A 90 -8.12 -24.24 12.51
C ALA A 90 -9.56 -23.82 12.89
N SER A 91 -10.23 -23.05 12.03
CA SER A 91 -11.54 -22.42 12.30
C SER A 91 -11.55 -21.59 13.60
N SER A 92 -10.40 -21.02 13.96
CA SER A 92 -10.28 -20.07 15.06
C SER A 92 -10.82 -18.70 14.65
N THR A 93 -11.00 -17.81 15.63
CA THR A 93 -11.21 -16.38 15.34
C THR A 93 -10.02 -15.86 14.51
N SER A 94 -10.32 -15.10 13.47
CA SER A 94 -9.33 -14.54 12.53
C SER A 94 -9.81 -13.17 12.04
N ALA A 95 -9.11 -12.59 11.06
CA ALA A 95 -9.47 -11.32 10.45
C ALA A 95 -10.84 -11.35 9.74
N ASP A 96 -11.57 -10.25 9.86
CA ASP A 96 -12.75 -9.96 9.06
C ASP A 96 -12.34 -9.40 7.69
N VAL A 97 -11.30 -8.56 7.66
CA VAL A 97 -10.70 -7.98 6.45
C VAL A 97 -9.20 -8.23 6.40
N LEU A 98 -8.69 -8.61 5.24
CA LEU A 98 -7.26 -8.55 4.93
C LEU A 98 -7.00 -7.36 4.01
N TRP A 99 -6.00 -6.55 4.34
CA TRP A 99 -5.62 -5.37 3.58
C TRP A 99 -4.11 -5.35 3.32
N SER A 100 -3.69 -5.86 2.17
CA SER A 100 -2.27 -6.16 1.91
C SER A 100 -1.77 -5.67 0.56
N SER A 101 -0.51 -5.21 0.50
CA SER A 101 0.20 -4.88 -0.74
C SER A 101 0.81 -6.08 -1.47
N ALA A 102 0.84 -7.28 -0.88
CA ALA A 102 1.20 -8.50 -1.60
C ALA A 102 0.00 -8.98 -2.43
N MET A 103 -0.12 -8.38 -3.63
CA MET A 103 -1.28 -8.54 -4.51
C MET A 103 -1.50 -10.01 -4.91
N ASP A 104 -0.42 -10.73 -5.19
CA ASP A 104 -0.41 -12.15 -5.51
C ASP A 104 -1.00 -13.02 -4.40
N LEU A 105 -0.57 -12.82 -3.15
CA LEU A 105 -1.07 -13.58 -2.01
C LEU A 105 -2.55 -13.27 -1.75
N GLN A 106 -2.99 -12.03 -1.94
CA GLN A 106 -4.40 -11.65 -1.82
C GLN A 106 -5.25 -12.30 -2.92
N VAL A 107 -4.79 -12.30 -4.17
CA VAL A 107 -5.47 -13.01 -5.27
C VAL A 107 -5.47 -14.52 -5.04
N LYS A 108 -4.41 -15.07 -4.44
CA LYS A 108 -4.38 -16.49 -4.05
C LYS A 108 -5.48 -16.81 -3.05
N LEU A 109 -5.70 -15.98 -2.02
CA LEU A 109 -6.79 -16.18 -1.06
C LEU A 109 -8.17 -16.15 -1.74
N VAL A 110 -8.35 -15.30 -2.75
CA VAL A 110 -9.57 -15.30 -3.57
C VAL A 110 -9.70 -16.61 -4.36
N ASN A 111 -8.65 -17.02 -5.07
CA ASN A 111 -8.61 -18.23 -5.89
C ASN A 111 -8.82 -19.51 -5.07
N ASP A 112 -8.32 -19.55 -3.84
CA ASP A 112 -8.48 -20.67 -2.91
C ASP A 112 -9.87 -20.67 -2.24
N GLY A 113 -10.77 -19.74 -2.61
CA GLY A 113 -12.17 -19.70 -2.16
C GLY A 113 -12.35 -19.19 -0.73
N LEU A 114 -11.34 -18.53 -0.17
CA LEU A 114 -11.33 -18.09 1.22
C LEU A 114 -11.97 -16.70 1.43
N MET A 115 -12.14 -15.92 0.36
CA MET A 115 -12.69 -14.56 0.42
C MET A 115 -14.17 -14.52 0.03
N ALA A 116 -14.95 -13.68 0.72
CA ALA A 116 -16.35 -13.42 0.40
C ALA A 116 -16.49 -12.54 -0.84
N SER A 117 -17.48 -12.85 -1.69
CA SER A 117 -17.92 -11.93 -2.75
C SER A 117 -18.76 -10.83 -2.12
N TYR A 118 -18.43 -9.58 -2.44
CA TYR A 118 -19.15 -8.39 -2.01
C TYR A 118 -19.13 -7.33 -3.11
N ASP A 119 -20.31 -6.97 -3.61
CA ASP A 119 -20.46 -5.93 -4.62
C ASP A 119 -20.52 -4.55 -3.94
N SER A 120 -19.38 -3.88 -3.85
CA SER A 120 -19.30 -2.58 -3.19
C SER A 120 -20.05 -1.52 -4.01
N PRO A 121 -20.89 -0.65 -3.41
CA PRO A 121 -21.48 0.50 -4.10
C PRO A 121 -20.44 1.51 -4.61
N GLU A 122 -19.21 1.46 -4.11
CA GLU A 122 -18.10 2.33 -4.53
C GLU A 122 -17.28 1.74 -5.69
N SER A 123 -17.52 0.48 -6.07
CA SER A 123 -16.76 -0.24 -7.11
C SER A 123 -16.71 0.49 -8.44
N GLN A 124 -17.79 1.16 -8.85
CA GLN A 124 -17.86 1.94 -10.10
C GLN A 124 -16.87 3.12 -10.16
N HIS A 125 -16.36 3.57 -9.01
CA HIS A 125 -15.40 4.67 -8.93
C HIS A 125 -13.94 4.19 -8.86
N VAL A 126 -13.73 2.87 -8.88
CA VAL A 126 -12.41 2.24 -8.85
C VAL A 126 -12.09 1.73 -10.26
N PRO A 127 -10.86 1.91 -10.77
CA PRO A 127 -10.50 1.40 -12.09
C PRO A 127 -10.69 -0.12 -12.23
N GLN A 128 -11.13 -0.59 -13.40
CA GLN A 128 -11.41 -2.02 -13.63
C GLN A 128 -10.20 -2.94 -13.40
N TRP A 129 -8.98 -2.47 -13.72
CA TRP A 129 -7.74 -3.24 -13.49
C TRP A 129 -7.49 -3.51 -12.00
N ALA A 130 -8.08 -2.70 -11.13
CA ALA A 130 -7.96 -2.75 -9.67
C ALA A 130 -9.14 -3.48 -9.01
N GLN A 131 -9.87 -4.32 -9.75
CA GLN A 131 -10.98 -5.10 -9.21
C GLN A 131 -10.88 -6.55 -9.68
N TYR A 132 -11.22 -7.49 -8.79
CA TYR A 132 -11.23 -8.91 -9.15
C TYR A 132 -12.40 -9.65 -8.50
N GLN A 133 -13.28 -10.18 -9.34
CA GLN A 133 -14.42 -11.05 -9.00
C GLN A 133 -15.34 -10.52 -7.88
N LYS A 134 -15.41 -9.20 -7.67
CA LYS A 134 -16.09 -8.58 -6.51
C LYS A 134 -15.60 -9.12 -5.15
N GLN A 135 -14.40 -9.68 -5.11
CA GLN A 135 -13.80 -10.31 -3.92
C GLN A 135 -12.54 -9.59 -3.46
N ALA A 136 -11.84 -8.93 -4.39
CA ALA A 136 -10.69 -8.08 -4.09
C ALA A 136 -10.83 -6.72 -4.77
N TYR A 137 -10.56 -5.67 -3.99
CA TYR A 137 -10.57 -4.29 -4.46
C TYR A 137 -9.23 -3.63 -4.17
N GLY A 138 -8.65 -3.02 -5.19
CA GLY A 138 -7.52 -2.13 -5.05
C GLY A 138 -7.95 -0.82 -4.41
N THR A 139 -7.21 -0.40 -3.38
CA THR A 139 -7.54 0.76 -2.55
C THR A 139 -6.52 1.90 -2.70
N THR A 140 -5.40 1.66 -3.39
CA THR A 140 -4.32 2.63 -3.53
C THR A 140 -3.65 2.55 -4.91
N PHE A 141 -2.93 3.60 -5.29
CA PHE A 141 -2.21 3.71 -6.57
C PHE A 141 -0.73 3.99 -6.32
N GLU A 142 -0.02 3.03 -5.73
CA GLU A 142 1.29 3.21 -5.11
C GLU A 142 2.44 3.00 -6.12
N PRO A 143 3.21 4.04 -6.48
CA PRO A 143 4.35 3.89 -7.38
C PRO A 143 5.55 3.30 -6.64
N LEU A 144 6.35 2.45 -7.31
CA LEU A 144 7.64 2.00 -6.79
C LEU A 144 8.77 2.95 -7.17
N ALA A 145 9.56 3.34 -6.18
CA ALA A 145 10.62 4.33 -6.29
C ALA A 145 12.02 3.75 -6.09
N ILE A 146 12.99 4.45 -6.64
CA ILE A 146 14.37 4.44 -6.16
C ILE A 146 14.48 5.54 -5.11
N VAL A 147 14.97 5.21 -3.91
CA VAL A 147 15.14 6.17 -2.80
C VAL A 147 16.61 6.30 -2.49
N TYR A 148 17.09 7.50 -2.22
CA TYR A 148 18.50 7.79 -1.98
C TYR A 148 18.71 8.79 -0.86
N ASN A 149 19.89 8.76 -0.25
CA ASN A 149 20.31 9.78 0.71
C ASN A 149 20.95 10.96 -0.04
N LYS A 150 20.29 12.12 -0.05
CA LYS A 150 20.74 13.36 -0.70
C LYS A 150 22.07 13.90 -0.18
N ARG A 151 22.50 13.52 1.03
CA ARG A 151 23.81 13.91 1.57
C ARG A 151 24.95 13.11 0.95
N LEU A 152 24.65 11.94 0.39
CA LEU A 152 25.65 10.96 -0.05
C LEU A 152 25.59 10.68 -1.57
N ILE A 153 24.46 10.99 -2.21
CA ILE A 153 24.28 10.92 -3.66
C ILE A 153 23.95 12.34 -4.19
N PRO A 154 24.89 12.97 -4.92
CA PRO A 154 24.65 14.29 -5.50
C PRO A 154 23.64 14.20 -6.65
N GLU A 155 22.98 15.31 -6.95
CA GLU A 155 21.84 15.35 -7.88
C GLU A 155 22.17 14.82 -9.29
N ASN A 156 23.36 15.09 -9.79
CA ASN A 156 23.85 14.64 -11.10
C ASN A 156 24.12 13.12 -11.16
N GLU A 157 24.18 12.43 -10.04
CA GLU A 157 24.34 10.97 -9.98
C GLU A 157 23.02 10.22 -9.77
N VAL A 158 21.91 10.92 -9.52
CA VAL A 158 20.62 10.29 -9.20
C VAL A 158 20.11 9.51 -10.43
N PRO A 159 19.98 8.18 -10.35
CA PRO A 159 19.58 7.38 -11.50
C PRO A 159 18.11 7.62 -11.83
N LYS A 160 17.78 7.84 -13.10
CA LYS A 160 16.39 8.09 -13.54
C LYS A 160 15.73 6.86 -14.17
N THR A 161 16.50 5.83 -14.43
CA THR A 161 16.07 4.55 -15.02
C THR A 161 16.80 3.39 -14.35
N ARG A 162 16.36 2.16 -14.58
CA ARG A 162 17.10 0.97 -14.13
C ARG A 162 18.47 0.86 -14.81
N ALA A 163 18.58 1.23 -16.08
CA ALA A 163 19.85 1.28 -16.80
C ALA A 163 20.84 2.28 -16.16
N ASP A 164 20.36 3.43 -15.72
CA ASP A 164 21.19 4.38 -14.96
C ASP A 164 21.63 3.82 -13.61
N LEU A 165 20.72 3.14 -12.89
CA LEU A 165 21.04 2.50 -11.63
C LEU A 165 22.08 1.40 -11.83
N ILE A 166 21.93 0.53 -12.83
CA ILE A 166 22.93 -0.49 -13.19
C ILE A 166 24.29 0.17 -13.43
N ARG A 167 24.35 1.20 -14.28
CA ARG A 167 25.59 1.93 -14.59
C ARG A 167 26.21 2.56 -13.33
N LEU A 168 25.40 3.17 -12.47
CA LEU A 168 25.86 3.78 -11.23
C LEU A 168 26.49 2.74 -10.30
N LEU A 169 25.83 1.59 -10.12
CA LEU A 169 26.31 0.52 -9.24
C LEU A 169 27.57 -0.16 -9.78
N THR A 170 27.74 -0.25 -11.11
CA THR A 170 28.91 -0.91 -11.72
C THR A 170 30.11 0.01 -11.84
N THR A 171 29.91 1.28 -12.20
CA THR A 171 31.00 2.26 -12.38
C THR A 171 31.53 2.84 -11.07
N GLN A 172 30.74 2.80 -10.00
CA GLN A 172 31.12 3.29 -8.67
C GLN A 172 31.07 2.17 -7.61
N ALA A 173 31.53 0.96 -7.97
CA ALA A 173 31.39 -0.24 -7.14
C ALA A 173 31.87 -0.06 -5.69
N ASP A 174 33.01 0.62 -5.47
CA ASP A 174 33.54 0.86 -4.12
C ASP A 174 32.64 1.75 -3.26
N LYS A 175 32.02 2.77 -3.85
CA LYS A 175 31.08 3.68 -3.16
C LYS A 175 29.81 2.93 -2.70
N PHE A 176 29.33 1.99 -3.51
CA PHE A 176 28.08 1.27 -3.24
C PHE A 176 28.27 -0.05 -2.49
N LYS A 177 29.51 -0.50 -2.26
CA LYS A 177 29.80 -1.76 -1.55
C LYS A 177 29.21 -1.78 -0.13
N GLY A 178 28.27 -2.68 0.11
CA GLY A 178 27.55 -2.82 1.38
C GLY A 178 26.51 -1.72 1.63
N LYS A 179 26.27 -0.84 0.65
CA LYS A 179 25.51 0.40 0.81
C LYS A 179 24.21 0.44 -0.01
N VAL A 180 23.86 -0.62 -0.72
CA VAL A 180 22.57 -0.73 -1.43
C VAL A 180 21.57 -1.54 -0.61
N THR A 181 20.29 -1.17 -0.63
CA THR A 181 19.22 -1.96 -0.01
C THR A 181 18.09 -2.28 -1.00
N THR A 182 17.44 -3.42 -0.80
CA THR A 182 16.22 -3.84 -1.50
C THR A 182 15.54 -4.93 -0.66
N TYR A 183 14.41 -5.46 -1.12
CA TYR A 183 13.73 -6.54 -0.42
C TYR A 183 14.52 -7.86 -0.42
N ASP A 184 14.48 -8.54 0.71
CA ASP A 184 14.72 -9.99 0.80
C ASP A 184 13.44 -10.70 0.32
N ILE A 185 13.43 -11.20 -0.92
CA ILE A 185 12.24 -11.81 -1.52
C ILE A 185 11.91 -13.20 -0.94
N GLU A 186 12.82 -13.80 -0.16
CA GLU A 186 12.56 -15.05 0.55
C GLU A 186 11.72 -14.80 1.80
N LYS A 187 11.87 -13.61 2.40
CA LYS A 187 11.18 -13.22 3.63
C LYS A 187 10.00 -12.29 3.39
N SER A 188 10.01 -11.55 2.28
CA SER A 188 9.00 -10.54 1.95
C SER A 188 8.14 -10.98 0.77
N GLY A 189 6.89 -11.39 1.05
CA GLY A 189 5.90 -11.67 0.00
C GLY A 189 5.67 -10.48 -0.94
N VAL A 190 5.60 -9.25 -0.40
CA VAL A 190 5.50 -8.04 -1.21
C VAL A 190 6.75 -7.81 -2.07
N GLY A 191 7.95 -8.04 -1.54
CA GLY A 191 9.19 -7.94 -2.31
C GLY A 191 9.26 -8.96 -3.45
N PHE A 192 8.81 -10.20 -3.19
CA PHE A 192 8.67 -11.24 -4.21
C PHE A 192 7.69 -10.83 -5.31
N ASN A 193 6.51 -10.32 -4.93
CA ASN A 193 5.52 -9.82 -5.87
C ASN A 193 6.13 -8.73 -6.78
N TYR A 194 6.78 -7.71 -6.22
CA TYR A 194 7.34 -6.61 -7.01
C TYR A 194 8.41 -7.06 -8.01
N LEU A 195 9.31 -7.96 -7.58
CA LEU A 195 10.38 -8.43 -8.47
C LEU A 195 9.87 -9.34 -9.58
N THR A 196 8.87 -10.18 -9.31
CA THR A 196 8.25 -11.01 -10.36
C THR A 196 7.51 -10.15 -11.38
N GLN A 197 6.89 -9.05 -10.95
CA GLN A 197 6.24 -8.10 -11.85
C GLN A 197 7.28 -7.25 -12.64
N ASP A 198 8.42 -6.91 -12.05
CA ASP A 198 9.55 -6.33 -12.80
C ASP A 198 10.00 -7.28 -13.93
N ALA A 199 10.19 -8.55 -13.61
CA ALA A 199 10.58 -9.57 -14.60
C ALA A 199 9.52 -9.78 -15.68
N HIS A 200 8.23 -9.64 -15.34
CA HIS A 200 7.14 -9.69 -16.32
C HIS A 200 7.18 -8.51 -17.30
N VAL A 201 7.51 -7.31 -16.82
CA VAL A 201 7.63 -6.10 -17.67
C VAL A 201 8.89 -6.16 -18.53
N ASN A 202 10.04 -6.46 -17.94
CA ASN A 202 11.31 -6.56 -18.65
C ASN A 202 12.28 -7.49 -17.92
N GLU A 203 12.24 -8.78 -18.27
CA GLU A 203 13.06 -9.82 -17.66
C GLU A 203 14.57 -9.51 -17.75
N LYS A 204 15.04 -9.09 -18.93
CA LYS A 204 16.46 -8.85 -19.17
C LYS A 204 17.01 -7.75 -18.26
N VAL A 205 16.38 -6.58 -18.27
CA VAL A 205 16.82 -5.43 -17.45
C VAL A 205 16.68 -5.75 -15.96
N THR A 206 15.63 -6.49 -15.57
CA THR A 206 15.43 -6.91 -14.18
C THR A 206 16.60 -7.75 -13.69
N TRP A 207 17.00 -8.80 -14.42
CA TRP A 207 18.08 -9.67 -13.99
C TRP A 207 19.46 -9.01 -14.08
N GLU A 208 19.69 -8.11 -15.03
CA GLU A 208 20.89 -7.27 -15.07
C GLU A 208 20.97 -6.37 -13.83
N LEU A 209 19.85 -5.76 -13.42
CA LEU A 209 19.77 -4.95 -12.21
C LEU A 209 19.99 -5.77 -10.93
N VAL A 210 19.35 -6.93 -10.80
CA VAL A 210 19.54 -7.80 -9.63
C VAL A 210 21.01 -8.22 -9.51
N LYS A 211 21.69 -8.55 -10.61
CA LYS A 211 23.12 -8.86 -10.63
C LYS A 211 23.98 -7.66 -10.20
N ALA A 212 23.67 -6.47 -10.71
CA ALA A 212 24.37 -5.24 -10.34
C ALA A 212 24.21 -4.93 -8.84
N ILE A 213 22.99 -5.06 -8.31
CA ILE A 213 22.71 -4.92 -6.87
C ILE A 213 23.47 -6.00 -6.08
N GLY A 214 23.43 -7.27 -6.51
CA GLY A 214 24.14 -8.39 -5.87
C GLY A 214 25.65 -8.18 -5.79
N ALA A 215 26.25 -7.60 -6.84
CA ALA A 215 27.68 -7.29 -6.86
C ALA A 215 28.09 -6.27 -5.78
N THR A 216 27.16 -5.47 -5.26
CA THR A 216 27.44 -4.52 -4.17
C THR A 216 27.48 -5.19 -2.78
N GLY A 217 27.03 -6.44 -2.62
CA GLY A 217 26.81 -7.03 -1.29
C GLY A 217 25.68 -6.32 -0.53
N PRO A 218 24.45 -6.33 -1.06
CA PRO A 218 23.35 -5.47 -0.60
C PRO A 218 22.86 -5.86 0.80
N LYS A 219 22.26 -4.90 1.50
CA LYS A 219 21.53 -5.11 2.76
C LYS A 219 20.06 -5.38 2.45
N LEU A 220 19.68 -6.66 2.38
CA LEU A 220 18.31 -7.07 2.10
C LEU A 220 17.40 -6.88 3.33
N GLN A 221 16.17 -6.40 3.13
CA GLN A 221 15.20 -6.11 4.20
C GLN A 221 13.85 -6.78 3.94
N SER A 222 13.10 -7.09 5.00
CA SER A 222 11.75 -7.64 4.87
C SER A 222 10.66 -6.57 4.66
N SER A 223 10.93 -5.30 4.99
CA SER A 223 9.94 -4.21 4.97
C SER A 223 10.49 -2.90 4.41
N THR A 224 9.58 -2.04 3.92
CA THR A 224 9.92 -0.69 3.45
C THR A 224 10.46 0.19 4.57
N GLY A 225 9.83 0.17 5.76
CA GLY A 225 10.26 0.97 6.90
C GLY A 225 11.73 0.72 7.26
N ALA A 226 12.17 -0.54 7.29
CA ALA A 226 13.56 -0.89 7.56
C ALA A 226 14.53 -0.33 6.51
N MET A 227 14.16 -0.37 5.22
CA MET A 227 14.96 0.26 4.16
C MET A 227 15.03 1.79 4.34
N MET A 228 13.91 2.43 4.65
CA MET A 228 13.84 3.89 4.84
C MET A 228 14.71 4.37 6.00
N GLU A 229 14.73 3.66 7.13
CA GLU A 229 15.59 4.03 8.27
C GLU A 229 17.08 3.90 7.93
N ARG A 230 17.47 2.85 7.20
CA ARG A 230 18.87 2.67 6.77
C ARG A 230 19.32 3.70 5.74
N ILE A 231 18.42 4.14 4.86
CA ILE A 231 18.72 5.24 3.93
C ILE A 231 18.80 6.56 4.68
N SER A 232 17.86 6.84 5.59
CA SER A 232 17.83 8.05 6.42
C SER A 232 19.08 8.21 7.28
N SER A 233 19.56 7.11 7.89
CA SER A 233 20.80 7.12 8.69
C SER A 233 22.07 7.28 7.84
N GLY A 234 22.00 7.01 6.53
CA GLY A 234 23.16 6.94 5.63
C GLY A 234 23.92 5.62 5.70
N GLU A 235 23.41 4.62 6.44
CA GLU A 235 23.96 3.26 6.40
C GLU A 235 23.85 2.69 4.98
N ASN A 236 22.73 2.94 4.30
CA ASN A 236 22.55 2.69 2.88
C ASN A 236 22.46 4.01 2.10
N LEU A 237 23.09 4.06 0.93
CA LEU A 237 23.10 5.23 0.05
C LEU A 237 21.86 5.28 -0.83
N ILE A 238 21.38 4.11 -1.26
CA ILE A 238 20.31 3.96 -2.24
C ILE A 238 19.52 2.67 -1.99
N GLY A 239 18.23 2.70 -2.30
CA GLY A 239 17.35 1.55 -2.27
C GLY A 239 16.45 1.44 -3.49
N TYR A 240 16.12 0.21 -3.87
CA TYR A 240 15.31 -0.12 -5.04
C TYR A 240 13.98 -0.78 -4.65
N ASN A 241 12.93 -0.59 -5.48
CA ASN A 241 11.57 -1.07 -5.27
C ASN A 241 10.92 -0.63 -3.95
N ILE A 242 11.25 0.58 -3.47
CA ILE A 242 10.64 1.13 -2.26
C ILE A 242 9.28 1.76 -2.58
N ILE A 243 8.27 1.51 -1.74
CA ILE A 243 6.92 2.07 -1.92
C ILE A 243 6.97 3.60 -1.82
N GLY A 244 6.48 4.28 -2.85
CA GLY A 244 6.57 5.73 -3.02
C GLY A 244 5.88 6.53 -1.92
N SER A 245 4.78 6.05 -1.34
CA SER A 245 4.12 6.72 -0.21
C SER A 245 5.01 6.82 1.02
N TYR A 246 5.80 5.79 1.30
CA TYR A 246 6.74 5.79 2.42
C TYR A 246 7.91 6.74 2.15
N ALA A 247 8.41 6.75 0.91
CA ALA A 247 9.44 7.69 0.48
C ALA A 247 8.96 9.14 0.60
N TYR A 248 7.77 9.45 0.09
CA TYR A 248 7.14 10.77 0.16
C TYR A 248 6.89 11.19 1.62
N ALA A 249 6.27 10.33 2.43
CA ALA A 249 5.99 10.63 3.84
C ALA A 249 7.26 10.88 4.66
N LYS A 250 8.34 10.12 4.41
CA LYS A 250 9.65 10.35 5.07
C LYS A 250 10.30 11.63 4.55
N ALA A 251 10.30 11.90 3.24
CA ALA A 251 10.91 13.10 2.65
C ALA A 251 10.28 14.42 3.14
N LYS A 252 9.00 14.41 3.53
CA LYS A 252 8.35 15.55 4.19
C LYS A 252 8.97 15.88 5.55
N LYS A 253 9.47 14.87 6.27
CA LYS A 253 10.00 14.97 7.64
C LYS A 253 11.52 15.01 7.69
N ASP A 254 12.19 14.39 6.71
CA ASP A 254 13.64 14.27 6.62
C ASP A 254 14.12 14.77 5.26
N LYS A 255 14.77 15.95 5.26
CA LYS A 255 15.28 16.60 4.05
C LYS A 255 16.45 15.87 3.41
N SER A 256 17.06 14.90 4.10
CA SER A 256 18.11 14.06 3.52
C SER A 256 17.57 12.96 2.61
N ILE A 257 16.26 12.71 2.60
CA ILE A 257 15.66 11.72 1.71
C ILE A 257 15.33 12.36 0.36
N GLY A 258 15.78 11.68 -0.69
CA GLY A 258 15.34 11.88 -2.07
C GLY A 258 14.75 10.60 -2.63
N TYR A 259 13.86 10.74 -3.60
CA TYR A 259 13.32 9.61 -4.33
C TYR A 259 13.06 10.01 -5.77
N VAL A 260 13.03 9.01 -6.65
CA VAL A 260 12.69 9.15 -8.06
C VAL A 260 11.88 7.95 -8.49
N PHE A 261 10.89 8.20 -9.32
CA PHE A 261 10.14 7.16 -10.02
C PHE A 261 10.86 6.85 -11.34
N PRO A 262 11.26 5.59 -11.60
CA PRO A 262 12.00 5.26 -12.81
C PRO A 262 11.21 5.55 -14.08
N LYS A 263 11.82 6.26 -15.04
CA LYS A 263 11.18 6.73 -16.27
C LYS A 263 11.05 5.68 -17.36
N ASP A 264 11.89 4.65 -17.33
CA ASP A 264 11.81 3.48 -18.20
C ASP A 264 10.49 2.72 -17.97
N TYR A 265 10.17 2.49 -16.70
CA TYR A 265 8.80 2.20 -16.24
C TYR A 265 8.69 2.34 -14.72
N THR A 266 7.56 2.83 -14.24
CA THR A 266 7.21 2.88 -12.82
C THR A 266 6.08 1.90 -12.57
N GLN A 267 6.37 0.79 -11.90
CA GLN A 267 5.32 -0.12 -11.45
C GLN A 267 4.40 0.60 -10.48
N VAL A 268 3.10 0.39 -10.65
CA VAL A 268 2.08 0.85 -9.70
C VAL A 268 1.39 -0.35 -9.09
N VAL A 269 1.49 -0.45 -7.77
CA VAL A 269 0.89 -1.52 -6.98
C VAL A 269 -0.34 -0.98 -6.25
N SER A 270 -1.23 -1.87 -5.85
CA SER A 270 -2.37 -1.50 -5.01
C SER A 270 -2.41 -2.37 -3.77
N ARG A 271 -2.74 -1.75 -2.63
CA ARG A 271 -3.17 -2.50 -1.45
C ARG A 271 -4.55 -3.08 -1.74
N LEU A 272 -4.68 -4.39 -1.64
CA LEU A 272 -5.93 -5.09 -1.90
C LEU A 272 -6.68 -5.30 -0.60
N ALA A 273 -7.92 -4.83 -0.54
CA ALA A 273 -8.85 -5.15 0.53
C ALA A 273 -9.72 -6.34 0.10
N THR A 274 -9.78 -7.36 0.96
CA THR A 274 -10.60 -8.55 0.78
C THR A 274 -11.36 -8.87 2.07
N ILE A 275 -12.59 -9.36 1.94
CA ILE A 275 -13.41 -9.76 3.10
C ILE A 275 -13.25 -11.26 3.31
N SER A 276 -12.95 -11.69 4.52
CA SER A 276 -12.87 -13.11 4.87
C SER A 276 -14.24 -13.77 4.73
N LYS A 277 -14.32 -14.94 4.09
CA LYS A 277 -15.58 -15.71 3.99
C LYS A 277 -16.09 -16.19 5.36
N LYS A 278 -15.19 -16.33 6.34
CA LYS A 278 -15.49 -16.68 7.74
C LYS A 278 -15.50 -15.46 8.68
N ALA A 279 -15.58 -14.23 8.15
CA ALA A 279 -15.64 -13.01 8.97
C ALA A 279 -16.74 -13.14 10.03
N LYS A 280 -16.39 -12.78 11.28
CA LYS A 280 -17.33 -12.76 12.41
C LYS A 280 -18.12 -11.46 12.45
N ASN A 281 -17.57 -10.39 11.84
CA ASN A 281 -18.19 -9.08 11.70
C ASN A 281 -18.32 -8.71 10.20
N PRO A 282 -19.14 -9.44 9.42
CA PRO A 282 -19.21 -9.27 7.98
C PRO A 282 -19.79 -7.92 7.54
N ASN A 283 -20.65 -7.26 8.32
CA ASN A 283 -21.20 -5.97 7.94
C ASN A 283 -20.21 -4.84 8.25
N ALA A 284 -19.50 -4.92 9.36
CA ALA A 284 -18.37 -4.05 9.64
C ALA A 284 -17.29 -4.16 8.56
N ALA A 285 -17.02 -5.38 8.06
CA ALA A 285 -16.08 -5.61 6.96
C ALA A 285 -16.52 -4.94 5.66
N LYS A 286 -17.81 -5.05 5.30
CA LYS A 286 -18.38 -4.35 4.14
C LYS A 286 -18.24 -2.84 4.25
N LEU A 287 -18.62 -2.27 5.41
CA LEU A 287 -18.47 -0.83 5.66
C LEU A 287 -17.02 -0.38 5.53
N TRP A 288 -16.07 -1.18 6.01
CA TRP A 288 -14.65 -0.84 5.92
C TRP A 288 -14.15 -0.85 4.48
N VAL A 289 -14.53 -1.86 3.68
CA VAL A 289 -14.20 -1.88 2.25
C VAL A 289 -14.81 -0.68 1.54
N ASP A 290 -16.10 -0.40 1.74
CA ASP A 290 -16.76 0.76 1.14
C ASP A 290 -16.12 2.06 1.58
N TYR A 291 -15.78 2.19 2.86
CA TYR A 291 -15.10 3.37 3.39
C TYR A 291 -13.74 3.57 2.74
N LEU A 292 -12.90 2.53 2.61
CA LEU A 292 -11.61 2.61 1.92
C LEU A 292 -11.77 3.03 0.44
N LEU A 293 -12.84 2.63 -0.23
CA LEU A 293 -13.13 2.97 -1.63
C LEU A 293 -13.88 4.29 -1.80
N SER A 294 -14.52 4.79 -0.75
CA SER A 294 -15.31 6.01 -0.79
C SER A 294 -14.45 7.24 -1.07
N LYS A 295 -15.06 8.29 -1.63
CA LYS A 295 -14.38 9.59 -1.81
C LYS A 295 -13.83 10.14 -0.49
N ARG A 296 -14.53 9.93 0.63
CA ARG A 296 -14.09 10.36 1.97
C ARG A 296 -12.80 9.63 2.37
N GLY A 297 -12.82 8.30 2.37
CA GLY A 297 -11.65 7.49 2.73
C GLY A 297 -10.46 7.77 1.80
N GLN A 298 -10.70 7.87 0.49
CA GLN A 298 -9.67 8.20 -0.50
C GLN A 298 -9.08 9.60 -0.31
N THR A 299 -9.88 10.58 0.12
CA THR A 299 -9.38 11.92 0.49
C THR A 299 -8.45 11.86 1.70
N LEU A 300 -8.76 11.03 2.70
CA LEU A 300 -7.89 10.81 3.87
C LEU A 300 -6.63 10.02 3.50
N ILE A 301 -6.75 9.01 2.63
CA ILE A 301 -5.62 8.24 2.05
C ILE A 301 -4.61 9.21 1.43
N ALA A 302 -5.05 10.07 0.53
CA ALA A 302 -4.19 11.07 -0.11
C ALA A 302 -3.62 12.04 0.94
N ASN A 303 -4.48 12.77 1.64
CA ASN A 303 -4.06 14.02 2.27
C ASN A 303 -3.61 13.90 3.73
N GLN A 304 -3.91 12.78 4.41
CA GLN A 304 -3.51 12.58 5.82
C GLN A 304 -2.64 11.34 6.02
N ALA A 305 -2.97 10.22 5.35
CA ALA A 305 -2.14 9.02 5.39
C ALA A 305 -0.92 9.11 4.45
N ASN A 306 -0.92 10.06 3.51
CA ASN A 306 0.10 10.23 2.47
C ASN A 306 0.31 8.96 1.62
N LEU A 307 -0.74 8.15 1.48
CA LEU A 307 -0.81 7.03 0.55
C LEU A 307 -1.40 7.55 -0.78
N TYR A 308 -1.05 6.94 -1.91
CA TYR A 308 -1.58 7.40 -3.18
C TYR A 308 -3.02 6.93 -3.39
N ALA A 309 -3.97 7.87 -3.47
CA ALA A 309 -5.38 7.57 -3.71
C ALA A 309 -5.60 7.02 -5.13
N ILE A 310 -6.45 6.00 -5.25
CA ILE A 310 -6.74 5.33 -6.53
C ILE A 310 -7.88 5.98 -7.32
N ARG A 311 -8.78 6.67 -6.64
CA ARG A 311 -9.87 7.41 -7.29
C ARG A 311 -9.34 8.61 -8.06
N THR A 312 -9.83 8.79 -9.28
CA THR A 312 -9.46 9.91 -10.15
C THR A 312 -10.18 11.21 -9.81
N ASP A 313 -11.28 11.15 -9.05
CA ASP A 313 -12.05 12.31 -8.56
C ASP A 313 -11.56 12.85 -7.21
N VAL A 314 -10.41 12.37 -6.73
CA VAL A 314 -9.73 12.84 -5.52
C VAL A 314 -8.47 13.62 -5.89
N ALA A 315 -8.37 14.84 -5.38
CA ALA A 315 -7.21 15.70 -5.55
C ALA A 315 -6.20 15.52 -4.40
N GLY A 316 -4.94 15.83 -4.68
CA GLY A 316 -3.83 15.79 -3.72
C GLY A 316 -2.51 15.41 -4.42
N GLU A 317 -1.38 15.77 -3.83
CA GLU A 317 -0.04 15.38 -4.36
C GLU A 317 0.10 13.85 -4.46
N THR A 318 -0.47 13.13 -3.51
CA THR A 318 -0.52 11.67 -3.44
C THR A 318 -1.84 11.13 -4.01
N SER A 319 -2.08 11.37 -5.29
CA SER A 319 -3.26 10.86 -6.01
C SER A 319 -2.87 10.24 -7.35
N ALA A 320 -3.69 9.32 -7.84
CA ALA A 320 -3.56 8.75 -9.18
C ALA A 320 -3.54 9.86 -10.25
N ALA A 321 -4.40 10.88 -10.12
CA ALA A 321 -4.43 12.01 -11.04
C ALA A 321 -3.09 12.77 -11.09
N SER A 322 -2.49 13.06 -9.94
CA SER A 322 -1.18 13.72 -9.86
C SER A 322 -0.06 12.87 -10.45
N LEU A 323 -0.01 11.57 -10.15
CA LEU A 323 0.98 10.66 -10.72
C LEU A 323 0.83 10.50 -12.23
N THR A 324 -0.40 10.36 -12.74
CA THR A 324 -0.65 10.26 -14.18
C THR A 324 -0.21 11.52 -14.89
N LYS A 325 -0.42 12.70 -14.30
CA LYS A 325 0.09 13.97 -14.84
C LYS A 325 1.62 14.04 -14.85
N GLU A 326 2.28 13.52 -13.82
CA GLU A 326 3.75 13.55 -13.69
C GLU A 326 4.46 12.54 -14.60
N LEU A 327 3.95 11.30 -14.64
CA LEU A 327 4.66 10.14 -15.18
C LEU A 327 4.07 9.60 -16.49
N GLY A 328 2.80 9.92 -16.79
CA GLY A 328 2.14 9.49 -18.03
C GLY A 328 2.27 8.00 -18.31
N ASP A 329 2.74 7.66 -19.50
CA ASP A 329 2.82 6.28 -20.01
C ASP A 329 3.90 5.42 -19.32
N SER A 330 4.77 6.01 -18.50
CA SER A 330 5.75 5.26 -17.73
C SER A 330 5.10 4.47 -16.61
N LEU A 331 3.91 4.86 -16.15
CA LEU A 331 3.13 4.12 -15.16
C LEU A 331 2.72 2.76 -15.72
N LYS A 332 2.99 1.70 -14.96
CA LYS A 332 2.59 0.32 -15.23
C LYS A 332 1.82 -0.23 -14.04
N PRO A 333 0.50 0.05 -13.92
CA PRO A 333 -0.35 -0.58 -12.92
C PRO A 333 -0.40 -2.09 -13.09
N ILE A 334 -0.23 -2.82 -12.01
CA ILE A 334 -0.33 -4.29 -12.02
C ILE A 334 -1.81 -4.66 -12.02
N GLN A 335 -2.26 -5.32 -13.08
CA GLN A 335 -3.63 -5.81 -13.17
C GLN A 335 -3.90 -6.89 -12.11
N ILE A 336 -5.01 -6.74 -11.36
CA ILE A 336 -5.45 -7.77 -10.43
C ILE A 336 -6.10 -8.91 -11.21
N GLY A 337 -5.58 -10.12 -11.05
CA GLY A 337 -6.16 -11.31 -11.64
C GLY A 337 -5.22 -12.52 -11.60
N THR A 338 -5.60 -13.58 -12.30
CA THR A 338 -4.88 -14.87 -12.30
C THR A 338 -3.43 -14.77 -12.78
N GLY A 339 -3.06 -13.73 -13.54
CA GLY A 339 -1.67 -13.46 -13.92
C GLY A 339 -0.73 -13.31 -12.71
N LEU A 340 -1.25 -12.83 -11.57
CA LEU A 340 -0.49 -12.72 -10.32
C LEU A 340 -0.18 -14.08 -9.66
N LEU A 341 -0.87 -15.16 -10.05
CA LEU A 341 -0.67 -16.49 -9.48
C LEU A 341 0.49 -17.26 -10.14
N VAL A 342 1.00 -16.77 -11.29
CA VAL A 342 1.99 -17.49 -12.11
C VAL A 342 3.21 -17.91 -11.30
N TYR A 343 3.74 -17.03 -10.45
CA TYR A 343 4.94 -17.30 -9.65
C TYR A 343 4.63 -17.83 -8.24
N LEU A 344 3.37 -18.15 -7.95
CA LEU A 344 2.96 -18.88 -6.75
C LEU A 344 2.90 -20.39 -6.98
N ASP A 345 2.91 -20.83 -8.24
CA ASP A 345 3.23 -22.22 -8.58
C ASP A 345 4.58 -22.62 -7.96
N GLN A 346 4.63 -23.81 -7.34
CA GLN A 346 5.78 -24.23 -6.55
C GLN A 346 7.05 -24.31 -7.40
N SER A 347 6.98 -24.92 -8.58
CA SER A 347 8.13 -25.10 -9.46
C SER A 347 8.65 -23.76 -9.99
N LYS A 348 7.76 -22.87 -10.44
CA LYS A 348 8.12 -21.52 -10.89
C LYS A 348 8.68 -20.67 -9.76
N ARG A 349 8.09 -20.74 -8.57
CA ARG A 349 8.57 -20.02 -7.38
C ARG A 349 9.99 -20.44 -7.02
N LEU A 350 10.24 -21.75 -6.94
CA LEU A 350 11.56 -22.29 -6.61
C LEU A 350 12.61 -21.91 -7.67
N ALA A 351 12.27 -22.01 -8.95
CA ALA A 351 13.16 -21.60 -10.04
C ALA A 351 13.51 -20.10 -9.95
N PHE A 352 12.51 -19.24 -9.72
CA PHE A 352 12.71 -17.81 -9.58
C PHE A 352 13.59 -17.44 -8.38
N LEU A 353 13.33 -18.05 -7.22
CA LEU A 353 14.14 -17.85 -6.01
C LEU A 353 15.58 -18.30 -6.22
N LYS A 354 15.81 -19.46 -6.87
CA LYS A 354 17.16 -19.95 -7.19
C LYS A 354 17.90 -18.99 -8.11
N GLN A 355 17.25 -18.48 -9.15
CA GLN A 355 17.84 -17.49 -10.06
C GLN A 355 18.19 -16.20 -9.31
N TRP A 356 17.32 -15.75 -8.40
CA TRP A 356 17.58 -14.59 -7.56
C TRP A 356 18.74 -14.80 -6.59
N GLN A 357 18.82 -15.94 -5.91
CA GLN A 357 19.95 -16.28 -5.01
C GLN A 357 21.29 -16.19 -5.77
N GLN A 358 21.36 -16.79 -6.96
CA GLN A 358 22.55 -16.72 -7.82
C GLN A 358 22.89 -15.28 -8.22
N ALA A 359 21.89 -14.48 -8.61
CA ALA A 359 22.10 -13.10 -9.05
C ALA A 359 22.47 -12.16 -7.90
N ILE A 360 21.88 -12.34 -6.71
CA ILE A 360 22.15 -11.54 -5.51
C ILE A 360 23.43 -11.97 -4.77
N LYS A 361 24.07 -13.06 -5.24
CA LYS A 361 25.27 -13.70 -4.68
C LYS A 361 25.04 -14.28 -3.27
N ARG A 362 23.97 -15.05 -3.11
CA ARG A 362 23.65 -15.81 -1.89
C ARG A 362 23.57 -17.31 -2.14
#